data_AF-A0A2I1GUR8-F1
#
_entry.id   AF-A0A2I1GUR8-F1
#
_cell.length_a   1.000
_cell.length_b   1.000
_cell.length_c   1.000
_cell.angle_alpha   90.00
_cell.angle_beta   90.00
_cell.angle_gamma   90.00
#
_symmetry.space_group_name_H-M   'P 1'
#
loop_
_entity.id
_entity.type
_entity.pdbx_description
1 polymer ?
#
loop_
_entity_poly.entity_id
_entity_poly.type
_entity_poly.pdbx_seq_one_letter_code
_entity_poly.pdbx_strand_id
1 'polypeptide(L)'
;MFAFQKTNQTPSYLHGDEEKAEIRSIASFESKYNKRNIYNGHQYIAISPDGNQIVTLNTTTYQLKLCQSDNISKLYTLNYDSFKNFDTPAVIWSLTVSNEITLPDKTTDVLIAVSCFDDDVNNADSTIKHTWVISSAKQARISSSINDMGGIIKFLDDDSSVSEKADLALINSYGISRFSIHHDKIYSMINENYVHGWFNLFSDKSVENFNLPSKLSNSEISNFSIQQNLVKGRFVVESYKNKIQTVEMYNLKTTLLENTFQKSEETAASFLGKGYSCYAISNNESLFAYCRGANSITIYLMENGLEVTTKKFNETNIQILFFDFNGLEVTTKKFNETNIQILFFDFVKNDEKLLIVIEEESYNEVTSEFVNTPIIVVWDLFNSSDNCIRRINDTFSLFPKKCEHHQRLANASGNLITITDDGNITSLLQDSEIIKLLDPVNDNTRNVIQLNDKSNTSSSTAVATNTTTNYHSIYDSYGKYLGSKFENRIIRNPEPWILNKNYERTSVYLDDNKSIQLFI
;
A
#
# COMPACT_ATOMS: atom_id res chain seq x y z
N MET A 1 -23.36 -7.75 -11.68
CA MET A 1 -23.40 -6.27 -11.85
C MET A 1 -24.00 -5.68 -10.58
N PHE A 2 -23.21 -5.61 -9.50
CA PHE A 2 -23.63 -4.94 -8.27
C PHE A 2 -23.02 -3.54 -8.29
N ALA A 3 -23.81 -2.58 -8.77
CA ALA A 3 -23.52 -1.16 -8.62
C ALA A 3 -23.95 -0.70 -7.23
N PHE A 4 -23.41 0.44 -6.76
CA PHE A 4 -23.92 1.17 -5.60
C PHE A 4 -25.46 1.30 -5.69
N GLN A 5 -26.20 0.52 -4.90
CA GLN A 5 -27.65 0.48 -4.92
C GLN A 5 -28.25 1.08 -3.64
N LYS A 6 -29.29 1.90 -3.83
CA LYS A 6 -30.19 2.43 -2.80
C LYS A 6 -30.95 1.25 -2.16
N THR A 7 -30.71 0.94 -0.89
CA THR A 7 -31.61 0.04 -0.14
C THR A 7 -31.89 0.58 1.25
N ASN A 8 -33.15 0.41 1.65
CA ASN A 8 -33.72 0.87 2.91
C ASN A 8 -33.07 0.15 4.09
N GLN A 9 -32.82 0.91 5.17
CA GLN A 9 -32.27 0.43 6.43
C GLN A 9 -33.04 -0.79 6.96
N THR A 10 -32.33 -1.89 7.20
CA THR A 10 -32.88 -3.01 7.97
C THR A 10 -32.65 -2.74 9.46
N PRO A 11 -33.67 -2.81 10.31
CA PRO A 11 -33.53 -2.46 11.72
C PRO A 11 -32.66 -3.42 12.55
N SER A 12 -31.97 -2.87 13.55
CA SER A 12 -30.95 -3.50 14.41
C SER A 12 -31.39 -4.69 15.27
N TYR A 13 -32.69 -5.02 15.31
CA TYR A 13 -33.23 -6.11 16.13
C TYR A 13 -33.13 -7.50 15.49
N LEU A 14 -32.66 -7.61 14.24
CA LEU A 14 -32.54 -8.89 13.52
C LEU A 14 -31.15 -9.57 13.61
N HIS A 15 -30.17 -8.95 14.27
CA HIS A 15 -28.84 -9.55 14.43
C HIS A 15 -28.79 -10.59 15.57
N GLY A 16 -28.20 -11.75 15.28
CA GLY A 16 -27.93 -12.79 16.28
C GLY A 16 -26.93 -12.33 17.34
N ASP A 17 -26.93 -12.99 18.50
CA ASP A 17 -26.12 -12.57 19.65
C ASP A 17 -24.60 -12.66 19.39
N GLU A 18 -24.18 -13.53 18.46
CA GLU A 18 -22.79 -13.66 18.01
C GLU A 18 -22.35 -12.48 17.13
N GLU A 19 -23.20 -12.05 16.19
CA GLU A 19 -22.98 -10.87 15.32
C GLU A 19 -23.00 -9.57 16.15
N LYS A 20 -23.78 -9.51 17.23
CA LYS A 20 -23.76 -8.40 18.19
C LYS A 20 -22.48 -8.37 19.04
N ALA A 21 -21.93 -9.52 19.41
CA ALA A 21 -20.66 -9.60 20.14
C ALA A 21 -19.47 -9.20 19.25
N GLU A 22 -19.52 -9.57 17.97
CA GLU A 22 -18.56 -9.23 16.92
C GLU A 22 -18.52 -7.72 16.63
N ILE A 23 -19.68 -7.08 16.44
CA ILE A 23 -19.80 -5.62 16.27
C ILE A 23 -19.30 -4.89 17.52
N ARG A 24 -19.63 -5.38 18.72
CA ARG A 24 -19.13 -4.79 19.98
C ARG A 24 -17.62 -4.93 20.14
N SER A 25 -17.02 -6.02 19.68
CA SER A 25 -15.56 -6.22 19.75
C SER A 25 -14.82 -5.24 18.84
N ILE A 26 -15.26 -5.07 17.59
CA ILE A 26 -14.69 -4.12 16.62
C ILE A 26 -14.85 -2.69 17.14
N ALA A 27 -16.05 -2.29 17.58
CA ALA A 27 -16.31 -0.98 18.14
C ALA A 27 -15.55 -0.71 19.47
N SER A 28 -15.35 -1.74 20.30
CA SER A 28 -14.56 -1.62 21.54
C SER A 28 -13.06 -1.47 21.28
N PHE A 29 -12.56 -2.02 20.18
CA PHE A 29 -11.17 -1.90 19.75
C PHE A 29 -10.90 -0.51 19.16
N GLU A 30 -11.78 -0.03 18.28
CA GLU A 30 -11.74 1.34 17.75
C GLU A 30 -11.85 2.37 18.90
N SER A 31 -12.78 2.18 19.85
CA SER A 31 -12.96 3.11 20.98
C SER A 31 -11.82 3.13 22.01
N LYS A 32 -11.08 2.03 22.21
CA LYS A 32 -9.92 2.00 23.12
C LYS A 32 -8.70 2.77 22.59
N TYR A 33 -8.57 2.87 21.27
CA TYR A 33 -7.50 3.61 20.61
C TYR A 33 -7.96 4.95 20.01
N ASN A 34 -9.26 5.27 20.07
CA ASN A 34 -9.83 6.63 19.92
C ASN A 34 -9.45 7.58 21.07
N LYS A 35 -8.30 7.39 21.74
CA LYS A 35 -7.62 8.54 22.34
C LYS A 35 -7.25 9.41 21.15
N ARG A 36 -8.03 10.48 20.92
CA ARG A 36 -7.77 11.57 19.96
C ARG A 36 -6.29 11.56 19.60
N ASN A 37 -5.95 11.01 18.44
CA ASN A 37 -4.58 11.09 17.95
C ASN A 37 -4.39 12.56 17.62
N ILE A 38 -3.93 13.34 18.60
CA ILE A 38 -3.66 14.75 18.44
C ILE A 38 -2.46 14.79 17.50
N TYR A 39 -2.77 14.98 16.21
CA TYR A 39 -1.80 15.11 15.14
C TYR A 39 -0.98 16.38 15.39
N ASN A 40 0.28 16.20 15.74
CA ASN A 40 1.23 17.29 15.96
C ASN A 40 2.18 17.48 14.76
N GLY A 41 1.92 16.78 13.64
CA GLY A 41 2.72 16.87 12.42
C GLY A 41 2.40 18.14 11.64
N HIS A 42 3.43 18.95 11.37
CA HIS A 42 3.31 20.17 10.58
C HIS A 42 3.73 20.01 9.12
N GLN A 43 4.22 18.82 8.75
CA GLN A 43 4.79 18.53 7.43
C GLN A 43 4.00 17.42 6.76
N TYR A 44 3.64 17.66 5.50
CA TYR A 44 2.94 16.72 4.65
C TYR A 44 3.73 16.51 3.37
N ILE A 45 3.75 15.27 2.86
CA ILE A 45 4.35 14.91 1.58
C ILE A 45 3.37 14.11 0.74
N ALA A 46 3.37 14.34 -0.57
CA ALA A 46 2.67 13.51 -1.53
C ALA A 46 3.51 13.35 -2.80
N ILE A 47 3.28 12.23 -3.48
CA ILE A 47 3.93 11.89 -4.75
C ILE A 47 2.87 11.62 -5.83
N SER A 48 3.17 12.00 -7.07
CA SER A 48 2.27 11.77 -8.21
C SER A 48 2.14 10.28 -8.53
N PRO A 49 1.04 9.86 -9.17
CA PRO A 49 0.84 8.47 -9.59
C PRO A 49 2.04 7.86 -10.36
N ASP A 50 2.62 8.62 -11.30
CA ASP A 50 3.80 8.20 -12.08
C ASP A 50 5.12 8.20 -11.27
N GLY A 51 5.12 8.70 -10.03
CA GLY A 51 6.29 8.77 -9.17
C GLY A 51 7.27 9.91 -9.49
N ASN A 52 6.96 10.81 -10.42
CA ASN A 52 7.90 11.82 -10.90
C ASN A 52 7.83 13.15 -10.14
N GLN A 53 6.66 13.52 -9.62
CA GLN A 53 6.44 14.81 -8.95
C GLN A 53 6.23 14.59 -7.45
N ILE A 54 6.89 15.41 -6.64
CA ILE A 54 6.79 15.38 -5.17
C ILE A 54 6.37 16.76 -4.70
N VAL A 55 5.31 16.82 -3.91
CA VAL A 55 4.87 18.05 -3.26
C VAL A 55 4.97 17.91 -1.75
N THR A 56 5.33 19.01 -1.09
CA THR A 56 5.30 19.12 0.38
C THR A 56 4.48 20.31 0.81
N LEU A 57 3.85 20.20 1.97
CA LEU A 57 3.12 21.28 2.62
C LEU A 57 3.59 21.40 4.06
N ASN A 58 4.06 22.58 4.43
CA ASN A 58 4.24 22.96 5.83
C ASN A 58 2.99 23.72 6.30
N THR A 59 2.23 23.17 7.24
CA THR A 59 0.97 23.75 7.74
C THR A 59 1.18 24.88 8.75
N THR A 60 2.39 25.05 9.28
CA THR A 60 2.75 26.20 10.15
C THR A 60 3.06 27.44 9.32
N THR A 61 3.81 27.28 8.23
CA THR A 61 4.19 28.38 7.34
C THR A 61 3.26 28.53 6.15
N TYR A 62 2.34 27.58 5.95
CA TYR A 62 1.48 27.42 4.78
C TYR A 62 2.25 27.41 3.44
N GLN A 63 3.48 26.88 3.46
CA GLN A 63 4.33 26.86 2.26
C GLN A 63 4.18 25.54 1.53
N LEU A 64 3.84 25.64 0.23
CA LEU A 64 3.91 24.53 -0.70
C LEU A 64 5.26 24.52 -1.40
N LYS A 65 5.90 23.36 -1.47
CA LYS A 65 7.11 23.16 -2.28
C LYS A 65 6.94 21.97 -3.22
N LEU A 66 7.41 22.11 -4.44
CA LEU A 66 7.37 21.09 -5.49
C LEU A 66 8.80 20.74 -5.91
N CYS A 67 9.09 19.46 -6.12
CA CYS A 67 10.32 19.00 -6.74
C CYS A 67 10.06 17.74 -7.59
N GLN A 68 11.01 17.41 -8.45
CA GLN A 68 11.01 16.15 -9.19
C GLN A 68 11.73 15.07 -8.38
N SER A 69 11.32 13.81 -8.53
CA SER A 69 11.86 12.68 -7.77
C SER A 69 13.32 12.35 -8.08
N ASP A 70 13.79 12.67 -9.28
CA ASP A 70 15.20 12.56 -9.68
C ASP A 70 16.07 13.70 -9.11
N ASN A 71 15.46 14.79 -8.61
CA ASN A 71 16.17 15.95 -8.09
C ASN A 71 15.51 16.55 -6.84
N ILE A 72 15.38 15.72 -5.81
CA ILE A 72 14.77 16.09 -4.52
C ILE A 72 15.45 17.33 -3.88
N SER A 73 16.73 17.57 -4.19
CA SER A 73 17.48 18.73 -3.68
C SER A 73 16.98 20.09 -4.20
N LYS A 74 16.30 20.13 -5.34
CA LYS A 74 15.78 21.36 -5.97
C LYS A 74 14.30 21.55 -5.66
N LEU A 75 14.02 22.05 -4.46
CA LEU A 75 12.66 22.41 -4.05
C LEU A 75 12.28 23.80 -4.54
N TYR A 76 11.23 23.86 -5.35
CA TYR A 76 10.59 25.10 -5.81
C TYR A 76 9.48 25.50 -4.83
N THR A 77 9.56 26.68 -4.25
CA THR A 77 8.47 27.20 -3.40
C THR A 77 7.40 27.85 -4.26
N LEU A 78 6.15 27.41 -4.10
CA LEU A 78 5.00 27.95 -4.81
C LEU A 78 4.47 29.18 -4.05
N ASN A 79 4.29 30.30 -4.76
CA ASN A 79 3.76 31.52 -4.17
C ASN A 79 2.23 31.49 -4.15
N TYR A 80 1.66 30.77 -3.19
CA TYR A 80 0.21 30.71 -2.99
C TYR A 80 -0.15 30.96 -1.52
N ASP A 81 -0.65 32.17 -1.25
CA ASP A 81 -0.83 32.68 0.11
C ASP A 81 -2.26 32.54 0.67
N SER A 82 -3.18 31.92 -0.06
CA SER A 82 -4.61 31.91 0.30
C SER A 82 -4.96 30.98 1.47
N PHE A 83 -4.00 30.21 1.99
CA PHE A 83 -4.20 29.30 3.13
C PHE A 83 -4.20 30.03 4.49
N LYS A 84 -3.74 31.29 4.55
CA LYS A 84 -3.43 32.05 5.78
C LYS A 84 -4.63 32.42 6.67
N ASN A 85 -5.82 31.89 6.42
CA ASN A 85 -7.06 32.29 7.12
C ASN A 85 -7.68 31.20 8.01
N PHE A 86 -7.02 30.05 8.18
CA PHE A 86 -7.54 28.92 8.96
C PHE A 86 -6.65 28.63 10.18
N ASP A 87 -6.60 29.59 11.11
CA ASP A 87 -5.93 29.49 12.43
C ASP A 87 -6.80 28.70 13.42
N THR A 88 -7.12 27.45 13.10
CA THR A 88 -7.82 26.56 14.04
C THR A 88 -6.99 25.33 14.36
N PRO A 89 -6.73 25.04 15.64
CA PRO A 89 -5.76 24.03 16.07
C PRO A 89 -6.22 22.56 15.92
N ALA A 90 -7.33 22.29 15.22
CA ALA A 90 -7.94 20.97 15.13
C ALA A 90 -8.40 20.64 13.70
N VAL A 91 -7.55 20.89 12.69
CA VAL A 91 -7.90 20.63 11.29
C VAL A 91 -6.96 19.60 10.68
N ILE A 92 -7.54 18.64 9.98
CA ILE A 92 -6.83 17.59 9.25
C ILE A 92 -6.57 18.08 7.84
N TRP A 93 -5.36 17.77 7.36
CA TRP A 93 -4.94 18.09 6.00
C TRP A 93 -4.76 16.82 5.17
N SER A 94 -5.13 16.90 3.91
CA SER A 94 -4.85 15.90 2.88
C SER A 94 -4.18 16.58 1.70
N LEU A 95 -3.14 15.96 1.15
CA LEU A 95 -2.30 16.52 0.08
C LEU A 95 -2.14 15.49 -1.04
N THR A 96 -2.28 15.92 -2.29
CA THR A 96 -2.00 15.08 -3.46
C THR A 96 -1.50 15.94 -4.62
N VAL A 97 -0.71 15.34 -5.51
CA VAL A 97 -0.17 15.97 -6.72
C VAL A 97 -0.46 15.10 -7.93
N SER A 98 -0.75 15.73 -9.08
CA SER A 98 -1.00 15.02 -10.34
C SER A 98 0.31 14.65 -11.04
N ASN A 99 0.21 13.80 -12.06
CA ASN A 99 1.26 13.68 -13.06
C ASN A 99 1.45 15.03 -13.79
N GLU A 100 2.54 15.16 -14.55
CA GLU A 100 2.72 16.30 -15.44
C GLU A 100 1.66 16.26 -16.56
N ILE A 101 0.94 17.36 -16.74
CA ILE A 101 -0.11 17.52 -17.76
C ILE A 101 0.35 18.49 -18.83
N THR A 102 -0.10 18.28 -20.07
CA THR A 102 0.14 19.20 -21.19
C THR A 102 -1.10 20.05 -21.43
N LEU A 103 -0.96 21.37 -21.34
CA LEU A 103 -2.01 22.34 -21.61
C LEU A 103 -2.18 22.57 -23.13
N PRO A 104 -3.32 23.14 -23.60
CA PRO A 104 -3.57 23.37 -25.03
C PRO A 104 -2.52 24.25 -25.73
N ASP A 105 -1.84 25.12 -24.98
CA ASP A 105 -0.76 25.97 -25.46
C ASP A 105 0.61 25.25 -25.52
N LYS A 106 0.62 23.93 -25.26
CA LYS A 106 1.80 23.05 -25.18
C LYS A 106 2.72 23.34 -24.00
N THR A 107 2.29 24.16 -23.04
CA THR A 107 3.01 24.29 -21.78
C THR A 107 2.68 23.11 -20.86
N THR A 108 3.62 22.74 -20.01
CA THR A 108 3.40 21.71 -19.00
C THR A 108 2.94 22.34 -17.70
N ASP A 109 2.10 21.63 -16.97
CA ASP A 109 1.62 22.03 -15.65
C ASP A 109 1.56 20.80 -14.74
N VAL A 110 1.53 21.05 -13.45
CA VAL A 110 1.31 20.06 -12.40
C VAL A 110 0.22 20.60 -11.50
N LEU A 111 -0.80 19.80 -11.23
CA LEU A 111 -1.90 20.18 -10.36
C LEU A 111 -1.62 19.67 -8.95
N ILE A 112 -1.84 20.55 -7.98
CA ILE A 112 -1.69 20.24 -6.56
C ILE A 112 -3.05 20.42 -5.92
N ALA A 113 -3.52 19.40 -5.22
CA ALA A 113 -4.75 19.50 -4.45
C ALA A 113 -4.44 19.41 -2.96
N VAL A 114 -5.06 20.32 -2.19
CA VAL A 114 -4.93 20.43 -0.74
C VAL A 114 -6.34 20.46 -0.17
N SER A 115 -6.64 19.58 0.79
CA SER A 115 -7.92 19.58 1.51
C SER A 115 -7.69 19.80 2.99
N CYS A 116 -8.60 20.53 3.63
CA CYS A 116 -8.55 20.98 5.01
C CYS A 116 -9.95 20.82 5.62
N PHE A 117 -10.08 19.97 6.64
CA PHE A 117 -11.36 19.56 7.20
C PHE A 117 -11.29 19.09 8.66
N ASP A 118 -12.39 19.18 9.38
CA ASP A 118 -12.50 18.72 10.79
C ASP A 118 -12.51 17.19 10.89
N ASP A 119 -11.97 16.63 11.98
CA ASP A 119 -11.92 15.19 12.25
C ASP A 119 -13.31 14.57 12.44
N ASP A 120 -14.30 15.42 12.73
CA ASP A 120 -15.72 15.06 12.81
C ASP A 120 -16.31 14.89 11.40
N VAL A 121 -15.83 13.86 10.69
CA VAL A 121 -16.33 13.46 9.36
C VAL A 121 -17.86 13.33 9.41
N ASN A 122 -18.44 12.93 10.54
CA ASN A 122 -19.87 12.68 10.74
C ASN A 122 -20.73 13.94 11.04
N ASN A 123 -20.13 15.11 11.28
CA ASN A 123 -20.89 16.29 11.71
C ASN A 123 -21.16 17.23 10.54
N ALA A 124 -22.45 17.41 10.21
CA ALA A 124 -22.90 18.22 9.08
C ALA A 124 -22.65 19.72 9.26
N ASP A 125 -22.42 20.17 10.49
CA ASP A 125 -22.30 21.59 10.87
C ASP A 125 -20.85 22.06 11.08
N SER A 126 -19.83 21.26 10.72
CA SER A 126 -18.43 21.67 10.85
C SER A 126 -18.12 22.90 9.98
N THR A 127 -17.58 23.95 10.58
CA THR A 127 -17.35 25.26 9.92
C THR A 127 -16.16 25.30 8.95
N ILE A 128 -15.35 24.23 8.86
CA ILE A 128 -14.11 24.21 8.07
C ILE A 128 -14.08 22.95 7.21
N LYS A 129 -14.43 23.10 5.93
CA LYS A 129 -14.38 22.07 4.89
C LYS A 129 -14.00 22.74 3.57
N HIS A 130 -12.73 22.68 3.20
CA HIS A 130 -12.26 23.28 1.96
C HIS A 130 -11.26 22.41 1.23
N THR A 131 -11.41 22.37 -0.09
CA THR A 131 -10.43 21.76 -0.99
C THR A 131 -9.99 22.81 -2.01
N TRP A 132 -8.69 22.91 -2.23
CA TRP A 132 -8.08 23.76 -3.23
C TRP A 132 -7.42 22.88 -4.27
N VAL A 133 -7.68 23.16 -5.53
CA VAL A 133 -6.87 22.66 -6.64
C VAL A 133 -6.08 23.83 -7.20
N ILE A 134 -4.78 23.67 -7.33
CA ILE A 134 -3.82 24.74 -7.67
C ILE A 134 -3.04 24.30 -8.90
N SER A 135 -3.00 25.16 -9.90
CA SER A 135 -2.05 25.05 -11.02
C SER A 135 -0.68 25.53 -10.55
N SER A 136 0.34 24.69 -10.64
CA SER A 136 1.71 25.06 -10.29
C SER A 136 2.32 26.04 -11.29
N ALA A 137 2.05 25.88 -12.58
CA ALA A 137 2.57 26.73 -13.64
C ALA A 137 1.98 28.14 -13.57
N LYS A 138 0.69 28.26 -13.20
CA LYS A 138 0.00 29.56 -13.06
C LYS A 138 0.04 30.11 -11.63
N GLN A 139 0.39 29.28 -10.65
CA GLN A 139 0.34 29.60 -9.21
C GLN A 139 -1.02 30.16 -8.79
N ALA A 140 -2.07 29.59 -9.37
CA ALA A 140 -3.43 30.08 -9.24
C ALA A 140 -4.38 28.92 -8.91
N ARG A 141 -5.43 29.25 -8.17
CA ARG A 141 -6.49 28.30 -7.81
C ARG A 141 -7.36 28.03 -9.04
N ILE A 142 -7.76 26.77 -9.21
CA ILE A 142 -8.81 26.35 -10.11
C ILE A 142 -10.13 26.38 -9.34
N SER A 143 -11.07 27.23 -9.76
CA SER A 143 -12.40 27.32 -9.15
C SER A 143 -13.25 26.11 -9.53
N SER A 144 -13.88 25.46 -8.55
CA SER A 144 -14.80 24.34 -8.79
C SER A 144 -15.72 24.08 -7.59
N SER A 145 -16.72 23.20 -7.77
CA SER A 145 -17.65 22.77 -6.72
C SER A 145 -16.99 21.98 -5.58
N ILE A 146 -15.80 21.40 -5.79
CA ILE A 146 -15.05 20.71 -4.72
C ILE A 146 -14.54 21.68 -3.64
N ASN A 147 -14.53 23.00 -3.93
CA ASN A 147 -14.04 24.03 -3.04
C ASN A 147 -14.76 24.10 -1.69
N ASP A 148 -16.05 23.71 -1.68
CA ASP A 148 -16.92 23.72 -0.51
C ASP A 148 -16.95 22.33 0.17
N MET A 149 -16.08 21.41 -0.26
CA MET A 149 -15.95 20.05 0.27
C MET A 149 -14.61 19.89 1.00
N GLY A 150 -14.62 19.05 2.03
CA GLY A 150 -13.43 18.62 2.76
C GLY A 150 -13.38 17.10 2.82
N GLY A 151 -12.18 16.53 2.77
CA GLY A 151 -11.97 15.09 2.92
C GLY A 151 -10.59 14.63 2.46
N ILE A 152 -10.40 13.31 2.44
CA ILE A 152 -9.19 12.69 1.92
C ILE A 152 -9.20 12.76 0.40
N ILE A 153 -8.15 13.32 -0.19
CA ILE A 153 -8.05 13.57 -1.63
C ILE A 153 -6.91 12.77 -2.27
N LYS A 154 -7.12 12.31 -3.50
CA LYS A 154 -6.11 11.58 -4.29
C LYS A 154 -6.31 11.81 -5.79
N PHE A 155 -5.26 12.26 -6.48
CA PHE A 155 -5.25 12.22 -7.94
C PHE A 155 -5.15 10.77 -8.42
N LEU A 156 -5.98 10.41 -9.39
CA LEU A 156 -6.02 9.08 -9.98
C LEU A 156 -5.05 8.99 -11.16
N ASP A 157 -4.52 7.79 -11.38
CA ASP A 157 -3.58 7.57 -12.48
C ASP A 157 -4.28 7.61 -13.85
N ASP A 158 -3.51 8.04 -14.85
CA ASP A 158 -3.95 8.04 -16.22
C ASP A 158 -3.20 7.00 -17.05
N ASP A 159 -3.93 5.96 -17.44
CA ASP A 159 -3.45 4.85 -18.28
C ASP A 159 -2.99 5.32 -19.68
N SER A 160 -3.21 6.58 -20.04
CA SER A 160 -2.89 7.13 -21.36
C SER A 160 -1.82 8.22 -21.28
N SER A 161 -0.81 8.12 -22.14
CA SER A 161 0.26 9.11 -22.32
C SER A 161 -0.21 10.49 -22.79
N VAL A 162 -1.48 10.61 -23.21
CA VAL A 162 -2.11 11.87 -23.64
C VAL A 162 -3.50 11.94 -23.02
N SER A 163 -3.56 12.12 -21.71
CA SER A 163 -4.84 12.40 -21.09
C SER A 163 -5.25 13.85 -21.35
N GLU A 164 -6.54 14.03 -21.64
CA GLU A 164 -7.17 15.35 -21.80
C GLU A 164 -7.73 15.91 -20.48
N LYS A 165 -7.65 15.11 -19.40
CA LYS A 165 -8.20 15.48 -18.09
C LYS A 165 -7.37 14.91 -16.93
N ALA A 166 -7.49 15.52 -15.76
CA ALA A 166 -7.01 14.97 -14.51
C ALA A 166 -8.21 14.62 -13.62
N ASP A 167 -8.28 13.37 -13.14
CA ASP A 167 -9.33 12.93 -12.21
C ASP A 167 -8.83 13.01 -10.76
N LEU A 168 -9.62 13.69 -9.92
CA LEU A 168 -9.39 13.85 -8.49
C LEU A 168 -10.49 13.13 -7.71
N ALA A 169 -10.14 12.17 -6.86
CA ALA A 169 -11.07 11.58 -5.91
C ALA A 169 -11.01 12.33 -4.58
N LEU A 170 -12.17 12.58 -3.97
CA LEU A 170 -12.35 13.10 -2.62
C LEU A 170 -13.25 12.13 -1.84
N ILE A 171 -12.83 11.76 -0.64
CA ILE A 171 -13.53 10.80 0.21
C ILE A 171 -13.80 11.42 1.57
N ASN A 172 -15.06 11.39 1.98
CA ASN A 172 -15.52 11.81 3.31
C ASN A 172 -16.73 10.96 3.73
N SER A 173 -17.41 11.35 4.82
CA SER A 173 -18.58 10.64 5.36
C SER A 173 -19.76 10.59 4.40
N TYR A 174 -19.87 11.57 3.50
CA TYR A 174 -20.97 11.64 2.54
C TYR A 174 -20.77 10.65 1.40
N GLY A 175 -19.53 10.22 1.15
CA GLY A 175 -19.24 9.35 0.02
C GLY A 175 -17.86 9.57 -0.59
N ILE A 176 -17.76 9.11 -1.82
CA ILE A 176 -16.65 9.31 -2.74
C ILE A 176 -17.14 10.26 -3.83
N SER A 177 -16.51 11.42 -3.96
CA SER A 177 -16.74 12.38 -5.03
C SER A 177 -15.57 12.33 -6.01
N ARG A 178 -15.82 12.13 -7.29
CA ARG A 178 -14.82 12.22 -8.36
C ARG A 178 -15.01 13.53 -9.12
N PHE A 179 -13.96 14.31 -9.22
CA PHE A 179 -13.91 15.57 -9.96
C PHE A 179 -12.97 15.44 -11.16
N SER A 180 -13.49 15.68 -12.36
CA SER A 180 -12.72 15.64 -13.61
C SER A 180 -12.34 17.05 -14.08
N ILE A 181 -11.04 17.33 -14.13
CA ILE A 181 -10.47 18.61 -14.56
C ILE A 181 -10.00 18.47 -16.00
N HIS A 182 -10.74 19.00 -16.96
CA HIS A 182 -10.29 18.99 -18.35
C HIS A 182 -9.21 20.06 -18.60
N HIS A 183 -8.12 19.67 -19.25
CA HIS A 183 -6.95 20.54 -19.44
C HIS A 183 -7.26 21.80 -20.27
N ASP A 184 -8.21 21.71 -21.18
CA ASP A 184 -8.69 22.84 -22.01
C ASP A 184 -9.48 23.89 -21.21
N LYS A 185 -10.08 23.51 -20.08
CA LYS A 185 -10.89 24.38 -19.21
C LYS A 185 -10.13 25.02 -18.07
N ILE A 186 -8.87 24.63 -17.82
CA ILE A 186 -8.08 25.16 -16.70
C ILE A 186 -7.98 26.69 -16.75
N TYR A 187 -7.71 27.25 -17.93
CA TYR A 187 -7.62 28.70 -18.11
C TYR A 187 -8.92 29.45 -17.80
N SER A 188 -10.08 28.90 -18.19
CA SER A 188 -11.36 29.53 -17.85
C SER A 188 -11.64 29.42 -16.36
N MET A 189 -11.38 28.26 -15.74
CA MET A 189 -11.64 28.01 -14.32
C MET A 189 -10.76 28.87 -13.38
N ILE A 190 -9.54 29.22 -13.79
CA ILE A 190 -8.66 30.13 -13.01
C ILE A 190 -9.21 31.56 -13.00
N ASN A 191 -9.78 32.00 -14.12
CA ASN A 191 -10.29 33.37 -14.26
C ASN A 191 -11.72 33.54 -13.72
N GLU A 192 -12.38 32.46 -13.33
CA GLU A 192 -13.70 32.52 -12.71
C GLU A 192 -13.61 33.02 -11.26
N ASN A 193 -14.34 34.11 -10.99
CA ASN A 193 -14.51 34.63 -9.64
C ASN A 193 -15.29 33.62 -8.81
N TYR A 194 -14.58 32.88 -7.95
CA TYR A 194 -15.20 31.98 -6.99
C TYR A 194 -16.03 32.79 -5.98
N VAL A 195 -17.34 32.51 -5.96
CA VAL A 195 -18.27 32.98 -4.92
C VAL A 195 -18.76 31.76 -4.16
N HIS A 196 -18.53 31.73 -2.85
CA HIS A 196 -18.89 30.60 -1.97
C HIS A 196 -20.37 30.22 -2.16
N GLY A 197 -20.67 28.92 -2.32
CA GLY A 197 -22.04 28.41 -2.53
C GLY A 197 -22.64 28.63 -3.92
N TRP A 198 -21.99 29.37 -4.82
CA TRP A 198 -22.49 29.61 -6.18
C TRP A 198 -22.45 28.32 -7.03
N PHE A 199 -21.44 27.48 -6.86
CA PHE A 199 -21.30 26.21 -7.58
C PHE A 199 -22.28 25.12 -7.12
N ASN A 200 -22.95 25.29 -5.97
CA ASN A 200 -24.05 24.40 -5.56
C ASN A 200 -25.35 24.66 -6.35
N LEU A 201 -25.49 25.83 -6.99
CA LEU A 201 -26.68 26.19 -7.79
C LEU A 201 -26.63 25.67 -9.23
N PHE A 202 -25.43 25.35 -9.73
CA PHE A 202 -25.21 24.76 -11.04
C PHE A 202 -24.50 23.44 -10.82
N SER A 203 -25.23 22.32 -10.82
CA SER A 203 -24.64 20.99 -10.69
C SER A 203 -23.55 20.84 -11.75
N ASP A 204 -22.30 20.96 -11.34
CA ASP A 204 -21.18 20.93 -12.27
C ASP A 204 -21.08 19.50 -12.81
N LYS A 205 -21.21 19.33 -14.13
CA LYS A 205 -21.18 18.00 -14.78
C LYS A 205 -19.83 17.28 -14.57
N SER A 206 -18.85 17.98 -14.03
CA SER A 206 -17.50 17.52 -13.71
C SER A 206 -17.41 16.71 -12.42
N VAL A 207 -18.42 16.78 -11.53
CA VAL A 207 -18.42 16.05 -10.25
C VAL A 207 -19.42 14.90 -10.27
N GLU A 208 -18.91 13.69 -10.06
CA GLU A 208 -19.68 12.48 -9.88
C GLU A 208 -19.61 12.03 -8.42
N ASN A 209 -20.76 11.81 -7.78
CA ASN A 209 -20.84 11.39 -6.38
C ASN A 209 -21.27 9.93 -6.26
N PHE A 210 -20.58 9.18 -5.42
CA PHE A 210 -20.79 7.77 -5.14
C PHE A 210 -20.93 7.59 -3.63
N ASN A 211 -21.84 6.71 -3.22
CA ASN A 211 -21.96 6.36 -1.80
C ASN A 211 -20.78 5.48 -1.37
N LEU A 212 -20.42 5.50 -0.09
CA LEU A 212 -19.50 4.51 0.45
C LEU A 212 -20.13 3.10 0.40
N PRO A 213 -19.32 2.03 0.25
CA PRO A 213 -19.78 0.67 0.41
C PRO A 213 -20.55 0.50 1.73
N SER A 214 -21.70 -0.18 1.69
CA SER A 214 -22.60 -0.34 2.85
C SER A 214 -21.96 -1.03 4.05
N LYS A 215 -20.84 -1.73 3.84
CA LYS A 215 -20.04 -2.35 4.89
C LYS A 215 -19.29 -1.33 5.76
N LEU A 216 -19.03 -0.13 5.24
CA LEU A 216 -18.40 0.98 5.95
C LEU A 216 -19.42 1.92 6.60
N SER A 217 -20.67 1.96 6.13
CA SER A 217 -21.66 2.94 6.59
C SER A 217 -22.14 2.76 8.04
N ASN A 218 -21.71 1.69 8.72
CA ASN A 218 -22.15 1.33 10.08
C ASN A 218 -21.06 1.51 11.15
N SER A 219 -19.80 1.77 10.79
CA SER A 219 -18.70 2.04 11.73
C SER A 219 -18.33 3.52 11.74
N GLU A 220 -17.77 4.01 12.84
CA GLU A 220 -17.18 5.36 12.89
C GLU A 220 -15.95 5.37 11.97
N ILE A 221 -16.15 5.77 10.71
CA ILE A 221 -15.06 5.84 9.74
C ILE A 221 -14.11 6.98 10.16
N SER A 222 -12.96 6.61 10.72
CA SER A 222 -11.90 7.57 11.01
C SER A 222 -11.15 7.98 9.73
N ASN A 223 -10.60 9.19 9.71
CA ASN A 223 -9.79 9.69 8.60
C ASN A 223 -8.55 8.83 8.34
N PHE A 224 -7.94 8.32 9.42
CA PHE A 224 -6.85 7.37 9.36
C PHE A 224 -7.26 6.08 8.61
N SER A 225 -8.44 5.54 8.90
CA SER A 225 -8.98 4.36 8.20
C SER A 225 -9.18 4.63 6.71
N ILE A 226 -9.69 5.81 6.32
CA ILE A 226 -9.87 6.16 4.90
C ILE A 226 -8.54 6.22 4.17
N GLN A 227 -7.52 6.85 4.78
CA GLN A 227 -6.20 6.98 4.17
C GLN A 227 -5.50 5.62 3.99
N GLN A 228 -5.65 4.71 4.96
CA GLN A 228 -5.10 3.35 4.84
C GLN A 228 -5.76 2.52 3.74
N ASN A 229 -7.05 2.72 3.55
CA ASN A 229 -7.83 1.98 2.56
C ASN A 229 -7.57 2.46 1.11
N LEU A 230 -6.78 3.52 0.92
CA LEU A 230 -6.41 4.05 -0.40
C LEU A 230 -5.07 3.49 -0.88
N VAL A 231 -5.09 2.70 -1.96
CA VAL A 231 -3.90 2.06 -2.52
C VAL A 231 -3.95 2.13 -4.03
N LYS A 232 -2.95 2.75 -4.69
CA LYS A 232 -2.83 2.86 -6.16
C LYS A 232 -4.16 3.10 -6.89
N GLY A 233 -4.85 4.19 -6.53
CA GLY A 233 -6.12 4.58 -7.16
C GLY A 233 -7.32 3.67 -6.87
N ARG A 234 -7.18 2.72 -5.94
CA ARG A 234 -8.25 1.84 -5.46
C ARG A 234 -8.60 2.13 -4.02
N PHE A 235 -9.84 1.85 -3.69
CA PHE A 235 -10.37 1.91 -2.34
C PHE A 235 -10.71 0.50 -1.85
N VAL A 236 -10.08 0.09 -0.76
CA VAL A 236 -10.16 -1.27 -0.23
C VAL A 236 -11.04 -1.29 1.01
N VAL A 237 -11.92 -2.29 1.09
CA VAL A 237 -12.83 -2.46 2.21
C VAL A 237 -12.70 -3.87 2.76
N GLU A 238 -12.25 -3.95 4.00
CA GLU A 238 -12.27 -5.20 4.74
C GLU A 238 -13.63 -5.42 5.42
N SER A 239 -14.07 -6.66 5.40
CA SER A 239 -15.19 -7.14 6.20
C SER A 239 -14.90 -8.55 6.70
N TYR A 240 -15.49 -8.89 7.83
CA TYR A 240 -15.42 -10.23 8.38
C TYR A 240 -16.82 -10.68 8.77
N LYS A 241 -17.20 -11.87 8.33
CA LYS A 241 -18.49 -12.47 8.65
C LYS A 241 -18.36 -13.98 8.62
N ASN A 242 -18.91 -14.66 9.62
CA ASN A 242 -18.98 -16.13 9.68
C ASN A 242 -17.61 -16.82 9.49
N LYS A 243 -16.55 -16.30 10.11
CA LYS A 243 -15.17 -16.82 9.96
C LYS A 243 -14.54 -16.66 8.57
N ILE A 244 -15.16 -15.86 7.70
CA ILE A 244 -14.63 -15.52 6.40
C ILE A 244 -14.20 -14.06 6.44
N GLN A 245 -12.91 -13.85 6.27
CA GLN A 245 -12.35 -12.54 6.00
C GLN A 245 -12.50 -12.25 4.50
N THR A 246 -13.07 -11.10 4.18
CA THR A 246 -13.29 -10.65 2.81
C THR A 246 -12.74 -9.24 2.64
N VAL A 247 -11.90 -9.07 1.63
CA VAL A 247 -11.36 -7.77 1.23
C VAL A 247 -11.91 -7.46 -0.16
N GLU A 248 -12.72 -6.42 -0.27
CA GLU A 248 -13.26 -5.92 -1.53
C GLU A 248 -12.42 -4.74 -2.00
N MET A 249 -12.10 -4.72 -3.28
CA MET A 249 -11.30 -3.66 -3.90
C MET A 249 -12.11 -2.96 -4.96
N TYR A 250 -12.30 -1.65 -4.80
CA TYR A 250 -13.04 -0.81 -5.73
C TYR A 250 -12.08 0.10 -6.48
N ASN A 251 -12.20 0.13 -7.80
CA ASN A 251 -11.41 1.02 -8.63
C ASN A 251 -12.03 2.43 -8.60
N LEU A 252 -11.30 3.46 -8.17
CA LEU A 252 -11.86 4.81 -8.06
C LEU A 252 -12.08 5.50 -9.41
N LYS A 253 -11.39 5.04 -10.45
CA LYS A 253 -11.56 5.55 -11.82
C LYS A 253 -12.82 5.00 -12.46
N THR A 254 -13.09 3.70 -12.32
CA THR A 254 -14.32 3.11 -12.89
C THR A 254 -15.50 3.15 -11.91
N THR A 255 -15.24 3.32 -10.62
CA THR A 255 -16.18 3.22 -9.49
C THR A 255 -16.85 1.84 -9.37
N LEU A 256 -16.21 0.81 -9.90
CA LEU A 256 -16.69 -0.56 -9.87
C LEU A 256 -15.84 -1.42 -8.94
N LEU A 257 -16.46 -2.48 -8.42
CA LEU A 257 -15.74 -3.56 -7.74
C LEU A 257 -14.80 -4.23 -8.76
N GLU A 258 -13.51 -4.18 -8.48
CA GLU A 258 -12.45 -4.74 -9.32
C GLU A 258 -12.16 -6.18 -8.92
N ASN A 259 -11.99 -6.44 -7.62
CA ASN A 259 -11.71 -7.78 -7.12
C ASN A 259 -12.23 -8.01 -5.69
N THR A 260 -12.30 -9.27 -5.28
CA THR A 260 -12.66 -9.71 -3.94
C THR A 260 -11.74 -10.83 -3.50
N PHE A 261 -11.01 -10.60 -2.41
CA PHE A 261 -10.10 -11.56 -1.79
C PHE A 261 -10.78 -12.19 -0.59
N GLN A 262 -10.71 -13.50 -0.46
CA GLN A 262 -11.36 -14.21 0.64
C GLN A 262 -10.39 -15.17 1.30
N LYS A 263 -10.49 -15.26 2.62
CA LYS A 263 -9.75 -16.22 3.42
C LYS A 263 -10.67 -16.77 4.51
N SER A 264 -10.79 -18.10 4.56
CA SER A 264 -11.46 -18.77 5.67
C SER A 264 -10.49 -18.92 6.84
N GLU A 265 -10.89 -18.48 8.02
CA GLU A 265 -10.12 -18.71 9.25
C GLU A 265 -10.69 -19.88 10.05
N GLU A 266 -9.83 -20.81 10.46
CA GLU A 266 -10.24 -22.01 11.20
C GLU A 266 -10.71 -21.69 12.63
N THR A 267 -10.18 -20.63 13.24
CA THR A 267 -10.42 -20.28 14.65
C THR A 267 -10.91 -18.85 14.81
N ALA A 268 -11.92 -18.62 15.64
CA ALA A 268 -12.34 -17.26 16.01
C ALA A 268 -11.28 -16.47 16.80
N ALA A 269 -10.20 -17.13 17.26
CA ALA A 269 -9.08 -16.51 17.97
C ALA A 269 -8.03 -15.88 17.02
N SER A 270 -7.94 -16.31 15.75
CA SER A 270 -7.08 -15.65 14.75
C SER A 270 -7.61 -14.28 14.33
N PHE A 271 -8.91 -14.02 14.57
CA PHE A 271 -9.56 -12.72 14.43
C PHE A 271 -9.03 -11.64 15.40
N LEU A 272 -8.42 -12.01 16.53
CA LEU A 272 -7.89 -11.08 17.53
C LEU A 272 -6.58 -10.38 17.12
N GLY A 273 -6.34 -10.20 15.82
CA GLY A 273 -5.32 -9.28 15.34
C GLY A 273 -5.59 -7.87 15.89
N LYS A 274 -4.78 -7.42 16.85
CA LYS A 274 -4.91 -6.11 17.52
C LYS A 274 -4.35 -4.96 16.66
N GLY A 275 -4.49 -5.02 15.34
CA GLY A 275 -3.88 -4.04 14.45
C GLY A 275 -4.77 -3.53 13.34
N TYR A 276 -4.27 -2.46 12.71
CA TYR A 276 -4.92 -1.84 11.57
C TYR A 276 -4.51 -2.54 10.29
N SER A 277 -5.42 -2.57 9.34
CA SER A 277 -5.17 -3.23 8.09
C SER A 277 -4.17 -2.46 7.24
N CYS A 278 -3.25 -3.19 6.62
CA CYS A 278 -2.23 -2.68 5.72
C CYS A 278 -2.37 -3.39 4.38
N TYR A 279 -2.09 -2.63 3.32
CA TYR A 279 -2.35 -3.04 1.96
C TYR A 279 -1.22 -2.53 1.06
N ALA A 280 -0.80 -3.35 0.09
CA ALA A 280 0.09 -2.93 -0.97
C ALA A 280 -0.27 -3.63 -2.28
N ILE A 281 -0.08 -2.94 -3.40
CA ILE A 281 -0.26 -3.48 -4.74
C ILE A 281 1.09 -3.37 -5.46
N SER A 282 1.53 -4.45 -6.09
CA SER A 282 2.79 -4.50 -6.84
C SER A 282 2.81 -3.48 -7.98
N ASN A 283 3.98 -3.03 -8.43
CA ASN A 283 4.14 -2.06 -9.53
C ASN A 283 3.57 -2.56 -10.85
N ASN A 284 3.68 -3.86 -11.12
CA ASN A 284 3.03 -4.49 -12.28
C ASN A 284 1.53 -4.82 -12.06
N GLU A 285 0.96 -4.43 -10.92
CA GLU A 285 -0.43 -4.67 -10.50
C GLU A 285 -0.89 -6.15 -10.52
N SER A 286 0.05 -7.09 -10.50
CA SER A 286 -0.25 -8.53 -10.51
C SER A 286 -0.46 -9.13 -9.12
N LEU A 287 0.11 -8.51 -8.07
CA LEU A 287 0.07 -9.00 -6.70
C LEU A 287 -0.57 -7.97 -5.77
N PHE A 288 -1.38 -8.48 -4.85
CA PHE A 288 -1.95 -7.73 -3.74
C PHE A 288 -1.49 -8.32 -2.42
N ALA A 289 -0.79 -7.53 -1.61
CA ALA A 289 -0.37 -7.91 -0.26
C ALA A 289 -1.31 -7.29 0.77
N TYR A 290 -1.69 -8.09 1.76
CA TYR A 290 -2.68 -7.75 2.76
C TYR A 290 -2.26 -8.22 4.15
N CYS A 291 -2.48 -7.39 5.15
CA CYS A 291 -2.35 -7.71 6.56
C CYS A 291 -3.46 -7.04 7.35
N ARG A 292 -3.97 -7.69 8.42
CA ARG A 292 -4.88 -7.07 9.38
C ARG A 292 -4.16 -6.47 10.60
N GLY A 293 -2.96 -5.93 10.40
CA GLY A 293 -2.09 -5.40 11.46
C GLY A 293 -1.71 -6.41 12.56
N ALA A 294 -1.94 -7.70 12.31
CA ALA A 294 -1.42 -8.79 13.09
C ALA A 294 0.03 -9.06 12.66
N ASN A 295 0.49 -10.28 12.85
CA ASN A 295 1.85 -10.67 12.52
C ASN A 295 1.95 -11.51 11.24
N SER A 296 0.98 -11.41 10.33
CA SER A 296 1.01 -12.15 9.07
C SER A 296 0.62 -11.31 7.86
N ILE A 297 1.32 -11.52 6.75
CA ILE A 297 1.01 -10.93 5.45
C ILE A 297 0.56 -12.05 4.51
N THR A 298 -0.55 -11.85 3.84
CA THR A 298 -1.04 -12.72 2.78
C THR A 298 -0.92 -12.01 1.44
N ILE A 299 -0.41 -12.71 0.43
CA ILE A 299 -0.26 -12.23 -0.95
C ILE A 299 -1.27 -12.96 -1.82
N TYR A 300 -1.99 -12.20 -2.64
CA TYR A 300 -3.00 -12.67 -3.57
C TYR A 300 -2.63 -12.28 -5.01
N LEU A 301 -3.10 -13.07 -5.97
CA LEU A 301 -3.12 -12.69 -7.38
C LEU A 301 -4.25 -11.70 -7.65
N MET A 302 -3.91 -10.56 -8.24
CA MET A 302 -4.90 -9.54 -8.63
C MET A 302 -5.82 -9.99 -9.77
N GLU A 303 -5.45 -10.99 -10.57
CA GLU A 303 -6.27 -11.45 -11.70
C GLU A 303 -7.52 -12.24 -11.27
N ASN A 304 -7.45 -12.98 -10.16
CA ASN A 304 -8.48 -13.96 -9.78
C ASN A 304 -8.71 -14.06 -8.27
N GLY A 305 -7.96 -13.30 -7.45
CA GLY A 305 -8.09 -13.30 -6.00
C GLY A 305 -7.51 -14.53 -5.31
N LEU A 306 -6.77 -15.39 -6.02
CA LEU A 306 -6.16 -16.59 -5.46
C LEU A 306 -5.04 -16.23 -4.47
N GLU A 307 -5.06 -16.86 -3.30
CA GLU A 307 -3.96 -16.78 -2.35
C GLU A 307 -2.71 -17.45 -2.92
N VAL A 308 -1.62 -16.68 -3.05
CA VAL A 308 -0.30 -17.17 -3.45
C VAL A 308 0.43 -17.73 -2.24
N THR A 309 0.48 -16.96 -1.16
CA THR A 309 1.22 -17.33 0.05
C THR A 309 0.76 -16.50 1.26
N THR A 310 0.84 -17.09 2.44
CA THR A 310 0.74 -16.37 3.72
C THR A 310 2.04 -16.57 4.51
N LYS A 311 2.69 -15.48 4.91
CA LYS A 311 3.84 -15.51 5.81
C LYS A 311 3.46 -14.97 7.18
N LYS A 312 3.78 -15.73 8.22
CA LYS A 312 3.66 -15.30 9.63
C LYS A 312 5.05 -14.97 10.19
N PHE A 313 5.15 -13.82 10.83
CA PHE A 313 6.33 -13.30 11.52
C PHE A 313 6.13 -13.57 13.01
N ASN A 314 6.63 -14.73 13.49
CA ASN A 314 6.65 -15.05 14.91
C ASN A 314 8.09 -14.95 15.42
N GLU A 315 8.27 -14.41 16.62
CA GLU A 315 9.47 -14.69 17.42
C GLU A 315 9.30 -16.01 18.19
N THR A 316 10.42 -16.68 18.45
CA THR A 316 10.44 -18.03 19.04
C THR A 316 10.26 -17.91 20.56
N ASN A 317 9.53 -18.84 21.18
CA ASN A 317 9.22 -18.84 22.62
C ASN A 317 10.46 -18.55 23.50
N ILE A 318 10.47 -17.44 24.24
CA ILE A 318 11.42 -17.23 25.34
C ILE A 318 10.75 -17.73 26.63
N GLN A 319 11.22 -18.86 27.17
CA GLN A 319 10.93 -19.26 28.55
C GLN A 319 12.00 -18.66 29.46
N ILE A 320 11.65 -17.65 30.24
CA ILE A 320 12.49 -17.17 31.34
C ILE A 320 12.09 -17.92 32.61
N LEU A 321 13.05 -18.59 33.24
CA LEU A 321 12.90 -19.22 34.57
C LEU A 321 13.43 -18.23 35.62
N PHE A 322 12.55 -17.74 36.49
CA PHE A 322 12.95 -17.00 37.69
C PHE A 322 13.30 -17.98 38.81
N PHE A 323 14.45 -17.78 39.46
CA PHE A 323 14.81 -18.45 40.72
C PHE A 323 14.79 -17.43 41.85
N ASP A 324 13.73 -17.44 42.67
CA ASP A 324 13.74 -16.71 43.93
C ASP A 324 14.54 -17.51 44.98
N PHE A 325 15.59 -16.91 45.52
CA PHE A 325 16.52 -17.54 46.46
C PHE A 325 15.96 -17.75 47.89
N ASN A 326 14.66 -17.58 48.11
CA ASN A 326 14.05 -17.68 49.44
C ASN A 326 13.03 -18.82 49.61
N GLY A 327 13.07 -19.82 48.74
CA GLY A 327 12.42 -21.10 48.99
C GLY A 327 10.93 -21.13 48.65
N LEU A 328 10.64 -21.94 47.63
CA LEU A 328 9.38 -22.63 47.40
C LEU A 328 8.25 -21.90 46.63
N GLU A 329 8.56 -21.25 45.50
CA GLU A 329 7.61 -21.22 44.37
C GLU A 329 8.36 -21.07 43.03
N VAL A 330 8.23 -22.06 42.13
CA VAL A 330 8.66 -21.94 40.74
C VAL A 330 7.47 -21.42 39.96
N THR A 331 7.32 -20.10 39.83
CA THR A 331 6.35 -19.52 38.90
C THR A 331 6.93 -19.49 37.50
N THR A 332 6.57 -20.48 36.68
CA THR A 332 6.71 -20.40 35.23
C THR A 332 5.68 -19.42 34.68
N LYS A 333 6.03 -18.14 34.61
CA LYS A 333 5.30 -17.20 33.75
C LYS A 333 5.74 -17.46 32.31
N LYS A 334 4.91 -18.19 31.57
CA LYS A 334 5.03 -18.30 30.13
C LYS A 334 4.61 -16.95 29.54
N PHE A 335 5.57 -16.09 29.24
CA PHE A 335 5.32 -14.91 28.40
C PHE A 335 5.17 -15.43 26.97
N ASN A 336 3.96 -15.87 26.63
CA ASN A 336 3.62 -16.00 25.22
C ASN A 336 3.58 -14.59 24.65
N GLU A 337 4.19 -14.41 23.49
CA GLU A 337 4.00 -13.28 22.57
C GLU A 337 4.79 -12.01 22.95
N THR A 338 5.97 -11.82 22.33
CA THR A 338 6.26 -10.47 21.85
C THR A 338 5.19 -10.14 20.81
N ASN A 339 4.39 -9.11 21.08
CA ASN A 339 3.31 -8.70 20.18
C ASN A 339 3.95 -8.03 18.96
N ILE A 340 4.20 -8.81 17.91
CA ILE A 340 4.62 -8.26 16.61
C ILE A 340 3.39 -7.64 15.95
N GLN A 341 3.48 -6.36 15.63
CA GLN A 341 2.50 -5.64 14.84
C GLN A 341 3.13 -5.17 13.54
N ILE A 342 2.53 -5.53 12.41
CA ILE A 342 2.91 -4.96 11.12
C ILE A 342 2.35 -3.54 11.02
N LEU A 343 3.23 -2.57 10.72
CA LEU A 343 2.90 -1.15 10.62
C LEU A 343 2.78 -0.66 9.17
N PHE A 344 3.60 -1.22 8.29
CA PHE A 344 3.70 -0.83 6.89
C PHE A 344 4.37 -1.94 6.08
N PHE A 345 4.02 -2.04 4.80
CA PHE A 345 4.84 -2.75 3.83
C PHE A 345 4.60 -2.23 2.41
N ASP A 346 5.58 -2.44 1.54
CA ASP A 346 5.45 -2.13 0.11
C ASP A 346 6.32 -3.04 -0.76
N PHE A 347 5.90 -3.22 -2.01
CA PHE A 347 6.66 -3.95 -3.01
C PHE A 347 7.83 -3.09 -3.51
N VAL A 348 9.02 -3.69 -3.55
CA VAL A 348 10.26 -3.02 -3.94
C VAL A 348 11.08 -3.92 -4.85
N LYS A 349 12.08 -3.34 -5.54
CA LYS A 349 12.96 -4.05 -6.48
C LYS A 349 12.16 -4.83 -7.54
N ASN A 350 11.37 -4.11 -8.34
CA ASN A 350 10.53 -4.69 -9.41
C ASN A 350 9.58 -5.80 -8.94
N ASP A 351 8.99 -5.59 -7.76
CA ASP A 351 8.03 -6.52 -7.15
C ASP A 351 8.62 -7.87 -6.70
N GLU A 352 9.95 -8.00 -6.68
CA GLU A 352 10.63 -9.23 -6.23
C GLU A 352 10.74 -9.33 -4.71
N LYS A 353 10.66 -8.19 -4.02
CA LYS A 353 10.85 -8.10 -2.56
C LYS A 353 9.74 -7.29 -1.92
N LEU A 354 9.44 -7.60 -0.67
CA LEU A 354 8.56 -6.82 0.19
C LEU A 354 9.40 -6.16 1.29
N LEU A 355 9.37 -4.83 1.36
CA LEU A 355 9.91 -4.06 2.48
C LEU A 355 8.81 -3.92 3.51
N ILE A 356 9.07 -4.30 4.75
CA ILE A 356 8.08 -4.41 5.83
C ILE A 356 8.63 -3.67 7.05
N VAL A 357 7.76 -2.93 7.73
CA VAL A 357 8.05 -2.32 9.03
C VAL A 357 7.15 -2.98 10.06
N ILE A 358 7.76 -3.56 11.08
CA ILE A 358 7.06 -4.15 12.22
C ILE A 358 7.45 -3.43 13.51
N GLU A 359 6.56 -3.48 14.49
CA GLU A 359 6.79 -3.05 15.86
C GLU A 359 6.81 -4.29 16.75
N GLU A 360 7.87 -4.45 17.52
CA GLU A 360 7.98 -5.52 18.51
C GLU A 360 7.85 -4.93 19.92
N GLU A 361 6.78 -5.32 20.61
CA GLU A 361 6.59 -4.99 22.03
C GLU A 361 7.38 -5.98 22.91
N SER A 362 8.27 -5.43 23.72
CA SER A 362 9.11 -6.18 24.66
C SER A 362 8.97 -5.61 26.08
N TYR A 363 9.02 -6.45 27.10
CA TYR A 363 8.99 -5.97 28.48
C TYR A 363 10.40 -5.69 28.97
N ASN A 364 10.67 -4.45 29.37
CA ASN A 364 11.94 -4.06 29.95
C ASN A 364 11.90 -4.31 31.47
N GLU A 365 12.62 -5.33 31.92
CA GLU A 365 12.67 -5.72 33.35
C GLU A 365 13.26 -4.62 34.24
N VAL A 366 14.16 -3.78 33.71
CA VAL A 366 14.85 -2.72 34.47
C VAL A 366 13.92 -1.54 34.71
N THR A 367 13.16 -1.13 33.70
CA THR A 367 12.23 0.00 33.81
C THR A 367 10.82 -0.42 34.24
N SER A 368 10.52 -1.71 34.20
CA SER A 368 9.17 -2.26 34.38
C SER A 368 8.14 -1.68 33.39
N GLU A 369 8.59 -1.37 32.17
CA GLU A 369 7.79 -0.77 31.11
C GLU A 369 7.84 -1.61 29.83
N PHE A 370 6.79 -1.54 29.02
CA PHE A 370 6.80 -2.10 27.67
C PHE A 370 7.52 -1.13 26.73
N VAL A 371 8.46 -1.67 25.95
CA VAL A 371 9.24 -0.95 24.95
C VAL A 371 8.87 -1.49 23.58
N ASN A 372 8.43 -0.60 22.72
CA ASN A 372 8.16 -0.89 21.32
C ASN A 372 9.41 -0.61 20.50
N THR A 373 9.91 -1.64 19.81
CA THR A 373 11.08 -1.53 18.95
C THR A 373 10.65 -1.65 17.49
N PRO A 374 10.83 -0.61 16.67
CA PRO A 374 10.61 -0.72 15.23
C PRO A 374 11.71 -1.56 14.58
N ILE A 375 11.30 -2.52 13.74
CA ILE A 375 12.18 -3.43 13.01
C ILE A 375 11.81 -3.35 11.52
N ILE A 376 12.82 -3.17 10.68
CA ILE A 376 12.68 -3.20 9.23
C ILE A 376 13.01 -4.61 8.77
N VAL A 377 12.11 -5.21 8.01
CA VAL A 377 12.20 -6.56 7.48
C VAL A 377 12.14 -6.49 5.95
N VAL A 378 13.03 -7.22 5.28
CA VAL A 378 12.93 -7.47 3.83
C VAL A 378 12.61 -8.92 3.62
N TRP A 379 11.60 -9.19 2.79
CA TRP A 379 11.21 -10.52 2.38
C TRP A 379 11.33 -10.66 0.86
N ASP A 380 12.26 -11.51 0.40
CA ASP A 380 12.38 -11.93 -1.00
C ASP A 380 11.25 -12.92 -1.34
N LEU A 381 10.35 -12.54 -2.24
CA LEU A 381 9.12 -13.28 -2.51
C LEU A 381 9.37 -14.58 -3.27
N PHE A 382 10.37 -14.60 -4.15
CA PHE A 382 10.66 -15.71 -5.05
C PHE A 382 11.92 -16.50 -4.65
N ASN A 383 12.54 -16.16 -3.52
CA ASN A 383 13.74 -16.82 -3.01
C ASN A 383 13.37 -17.83 -1.91
N SER A 384 13.92 -19.05 -2.02
CA SER A 384 13.76 -20.12 -1.01
C SER A 384 15.00 -20.33 -0.14
N SER A 385 15.98 -19.41 -0.19
CA SER A 385 17.17 -19.47 0.66
C SER A 385 16.84 -19.15 2.14
N ASP A 386 17.70 -19.59 3.06
CA ASP A 386 17.57 -19.26 4.49
C ASP A 386 17.62 -17.74 4.76
N ASN A 387 18.23 -16.98 3.85
CA ASN A 387 18.35 -15.53 3.90
C ASN A 387 17.23 -14.79 3.16
N CYS A 388 16.16 -15.48 2.72
CA CYS A 388 15.04 -14.83 2.01
C CYS A 388 14.29 -13.83 2.89
N ILE A 389 14.48 -13.86 4.21
CA ILE A 389 13.99 -12.84 5.14
C ILE A 389 15.17 -12.28 5.92
N ARG A 390 15.30 -10.96 5.91
CA ARG A 390 16.36 -10.22 6.60
C ARG A 390 15.74 -9.12 7.45
N ARG A 391 16.38 -8.79 8.56
CA ARG A 391 15.86 -7.79 9.50
C ARG A 391 16.96 -6.94 10.12
N ILE A 392 16.63 -5.69 10.38
CA ILE A 392 17.44 -4.73 11.14
C ILE A 392 16.53 -3.93 12.07
N ASN A 393 17.06 -3.53 13.23
CA ASN A 393 16.35 -2.58 14.09
C ASN A 393 16.40 -1.19 13.43
N ASP A 394 15.29 -0.45 13.46
CA ASP A 394 15.27 0.93 12.98
C ASP A 394 15.85 1.87 14.05
N THR A 395 17.18 1.82 14.21
CA THR A 395 17.88 2.68 15.16
C THR A 395 17.96 4.14 14.72
N PHE A 396 17.63 4.43 13.46
CA PHE A 396 17.76 5.75 12.87
C PHE A 396 16.42 6.48 12.73
N SER A 397 15.31 5.84 13.13
CA SER A 397 13.95 6.38 12.94
C SER A 397 13.71 6.74 11.47
N LEU A 398 14.10 5.85 10.55
CA LEU A 398 13.94 6.03 9.11
C LEU A 398 12.47 6.16 8.73
N PHE A 399 11.61 5.42 9.42
CA PHE A 399 10.18 5.50 9.23
C PHE A 399 9.53 6.44 10.26
N PRO A 400 8.58 7.29 9.82
CA PRO A 400 7.79 8.08 10.75
C PRO A 400 6.98 7.16 11.68
N LYS A 401 6.46 7.70 12.78
CA LYS A 401 5.57 6.93 13.64
C LYS A 401 4.34 6.49 12.87
N LYS A 402 3.74 5.37 13.27
CA LYS A 402 2.52 4.79 12.66
C LYS A 402 1.42 5.81 12.34
N CYS A 403 1.10 6.71 13.27
CA CYS A 403 0.06 7.73 13.09
C CYS A 403 0.42 8.83 12.07
N GLU A 404 1.70 8.95 11.73
CA GLU A 404 2.25 9.97 10.82
C GLU A 404 2.55 9.42 9.42
N HIS A 405 2.42 8.10 9.18
CA HIS A 405 2.72 7.48 7.88
C HIS A 405 2.02 8.21 6.72
N HIS A 406 0.71 8.46 6.80
CA HIS A 406 -0.03 9.13 5.72
C HIS A 406 0.35 10.59 5.49
N GLN A 407 1.02 11.22 6.45
CA GLN A 407 1.49 12.60 6.36
C GLN A 407 2.92 12.65 5.84
N ARG A 408 3.77 11.73 6.31
CA ARG A 408 5.22 11.84 6.20
C ARG A 408 5.88 10.76 5.35
N LEU A 409 5.11 9.80 4.84
CA LEU A 409 5.57 8.72 3.97
C LEU A 409 4.71 8.72 2.70
N ALA A 410 5.36 8.79 1.54
CA ALA A 410 4.72 8.74 0.24
C ALA A 410 5.33 7.63 -0.62
N ASN A 411 4.47 6.84 -1.25
CA ASN A 411 4.87 5.79 -2.18
C ASN A 411 4.09 5.87 -3.50
N ALA A 412 4.81 5.73 -4.62
CA ALA A 412 4.24 5.55 -5.95
C ALA A 412 5.31 5.10 -6.94
N SER A 413 4.93 4.23 -7.87
CA SER A 413 5.77 3.82 -9.01
C SER A 413 7.20 3.41 -8.61
N GLY A 414 7.32 2.61 -7.55
CA GLY A 414 8.60 2.13 -7.03
C GLY A 414 9.42 3.13 -6.23
N ASN A 415 8.92 4.35 -6.01
CA ASN A 415 9.52 5.33 -5.11
C ASN A 415 8.92 5.19 -3.70
N LEU A 416 9.79 5.34 -2.69
CA LEU A 416 9.40 5.40 -1.29
C LEU A 416 10.14 6.56 -0.61
N ILE A 417 9.39 7.60 -0.25
CA ILE A 417 9.94 8.90 0.12
C ILE A 417 9.38 9.33 1.46
N THR A 418 10.23 9.84 2.34
CA THR A 418 9.85 10.38 3.65
C THR A 418 10.22 11.85 3.79
N ILE A 419 9.55 12.53 4.72
CA ILE A 419 9.87 13.90 5.13
C ILE A 419 10.11 13.98 6.65
N THR A 420 11.18 14.67 7.04
CA THR A 420 11.50 14.96 8.45
C THR A 420 10.64 16.11 8.99
N ASP A 421 10.58 16.29 10.31
CA ASP A 421 9.87 17.43 10.92
C ASP A 421 10.45 18.78 10.49
N ASP A 422 11.76 18.82 10.24
CA ASP A 422 12.47 19.98 9.68
C ASP A 422 12.16 20.24 8.20
N GLY A 423 11.42 19.34 7.54
CA GLY A 423 11.04 19.45 6.14
C GLY A 423 12.07 18.91 5.14
N ASN A 424 13.04 18.11 5.59
CA ASN A 424 14.01 17.45 4.69
C ASN A 424 13.38 16.20 4.08
N ILE A 425 13.51 16.03 2.77
CA ILE A 425 12.97 14.89 2.03
C ILE A 425 14.07 13.86 1.79
N THR A 426 13.78 12.59 2.05
CA THR A 426 14.71 11.48 1.87
C THR A 426 14.07 10.33 1.09
N SER A 427 14.81 9.75 0.14
CA SER A 427 14.40 8.52 -0.53
C SER A 427 14.89 7.32 0.29
N LEU A 428 13.95 6.55 0.85
CA LEU A 428 14.28 5.44 1.75
C LEU A 428 15.02 4.32 1.03
N LEU A 429 14.72 4.08 -0.24
CA LEU A 429 15.38 3.04 -1.04
C LEU A 429 16.82 3.39 -1.42
N GLN A 430 17.24 4.65 -1.22
CA GLN A 430 18.61 5.11 -1.42
C GLN A 430 19.42 5.15 -0.12
N ASP A 431 18.80 4.88 1.03
CA ASP A 431 19.50 4.81 2.30
C ASP A 431 20.49 3.64 2.34
N SER A 432 21.66 3.88 2.91
CA SER A 432 22.75 2.90 2.88
C SER A 432 22.46 1.60 3.66
N GLU A 433 21.69 1.68 4.75
CA GLU A 433 21.30 0.49 5.52
C GLU A 433 20.17 -0.27 4.82
N ILE A 434 19.22 0.45 4.22
CA ILE A 434 18.17 -0.15 3.38
C ILE A 434 18.77 -0.84 2.15
N ILE A 435 19.73 -0.23 1.46
CA ILE A 435 20.40 -0.85 0.30
C ILE A 435 21.10 -2.15 0.72
N LYS A 436 21.87 -2.14 1.82
CA LYS A 436 22.54 -3.36 2.33
C LYS A 436 21.53 -4.45 2.68
N LEU A 437 20.36 -4.06 3.18
CA LEU A 437 19.30 -4.99 3.53
C LEU A 437 18.60 -5.56 2.28
N LEU A 438 18.40 -4.75 1.25
CA LEU A 438 17.76 -5.17 0.00
C LEU A 438 18.67 -6.07 -0.83
N ASP A 439 19.96 -5.74 -0.92
CA ASP A 439 20.95 -6.42 -1.77
C ASP A 439 22.16 -6.87 -0.93
N PRO A 440 22.06 -8.01 -0.23
CA PRO A 440 23.14 -8.51 0.62
C PRO A 440 24.36 -8.93 -0.21
N VAL A 441 25.57 -8.65 0.29
CA VAL A 441 26.86 -8.86 -0.40
C VAL A 441 27.14 -10.32 -0.81
N ASN A 442 26.46 -11.29 -0.19
CA ASN A 442 26.66 -12.72 -0.43
C ASN A 442 25.31 -13.43 -0.70
N ASP A 443 24.54 -12.90 -1.64
CA ASP A 443 23.27 -13.50 -2.03
C ASP A 443 23.49 -14.76 -2.87
N ASN A 444 23.26 -15.93 -2.26
CA ASN A 444 23.18 -17.20 -2.98
C ASN A 444 21.77 -17.33 -3.55
N THR A 445 21.46 -16.54 -4.58
CA THR A 445 20.14 -16.51 -5.23
C THR A 445 19.77 -17.90 -5.73
N ARG A 446 18.67 -18.45 -5.21
CA ARG A 446 18.07 -19.70 -5.67
C ARG A 446 16.99 -19.41 -6.73
N ASN A 447 16.65 -20.41 -7.53
CA ASN A 447 15.58 -20.41 -8.53
C ASN A 447 15.74 -19.42 -9.70
N VAL A 448 16.94 -18.92 -9.96
CA VAL A 448 17.25 -18.08 -11.13
C VAL A 448 17.83 -18.94 -12.23
N ILE A 449 17.24 -18.92 -13.43
CA ILE A 449 17.80 -19.59 -14.61
C ILE A 449 17.95 -18.59 -15.74
N GLN A 450 19.14 -18.55 -16.32
CA GLN A 450 19.37 -17.87 -17.58
C GLN A 450 18.90 -18.78 -18.72
N LEU A 451 17.75 -18.48 -19.29
CA LEU A 451 17.35 -19.06 -20.56
C LEU A 451 18.13 -18.30 -21.64
N ASN A 452 19.08 -18.99 -22.31
CA ASN A 452 19.74 -18.40 -23.46
C ASN A 452 18.71 -18.20 -24.57
N ASP A 453 18.36 -16.94 -24.85
CA ASP A 453 17.63 -16.58 -26.07
C ASP A 453 18.48 -16.99 -27.27
N LYS A 454 18.12 -18.11 -27.91
CA LYS A 454 18.70 -18.54 -29.20
C LYS A 454 18.25 -17.65 -30.38
N SER A 455 17.72 -16.46 -30.12
CA SER A 455 17.53 -15.45 -31.16
C SER A 455 18.72 -14.50 -31.14
N ASN A 456 19.62 -14.65 -32.12
CA ASN A 456 20.76 -13.80 -32.46
C ASN A 456 22.15 -14.26 -32.00
N THR A 457 22.56 -15.49 -32.33
CA THR A 457 23.94 -15.73 -32.78
C THR A 457 23.97 -16.93 -33.74
N SER A 458 23.85 -16.64 -35.03
CA SER A 458 24.37 -17.50 -36.09
C SER A 458 25.90 -17.43 -36.05
N SER A 459 26.53 -18.26 -35.22
CA SER A 459 27.95 -18.58 -35.36
C SER A 459 28.12 -20.09 -35.42
N SER A 460 28.19 -20.55 -36.66
CA SER A 460 28.65 -21.87 -37.08
C SER A 460 30.01 -22.20 -36.47
N THR A 461 30.09 -23.27 -35.67
CA THR A 461 31.08 -24.37 -35.77
C THR A 461 31.03 -25.23 -34.50
N ALA A 462 30.24 -26.30 -34.52
CA ALA A 462 30.51 -27.46 -33.68
C ALA A 462 30.00 -28.73 -34.39
N VAL A 463 30.92 -29.67 -34.50
CA VAL A 463 30.86 -30.91 -35.27
C VAL A 463 29.70 -31.80 -34.82
N ALA A 464 28.90 -32.25 -35.79
CA ALA A 464 27.85 -33.23 -35.59
C ALA A 464 28.44 -34.57 -35.10
N THR A 465 28.05 -34.99 -33.91
CA THR A 465 28.05 -36.39 -33.51
C THR A 465 26.62 -36.74 -33.07
N ASN A 466 26.03 -37.71 -33.77
CA ASN A 466 24.67 -38.17 -33.55
C ASN A 466 24.55 -38.84 -32.17
N THR A 467 23.66 -38.35 -31.31
CA THR A 467 22.60 -39.12 -30.62
C THR A 467 21.82 -38.22 -29.64
N THR A 468 20.49 -38.21 -29.78
CA THR A 468 19.48 -37.47 -28.98
C THR A 468 19.61 -35.95 -28.97
N THR A 469 18.82 -35.27 -29.81
CA THR A 469 18.47 -33.86 -29.60
C THR A 469 17.79 -33.75 -28.23
N ASN A 470 18.53 -33.23 -27.25
CA ASN A 470 18.08 -33.05 -25.88
C ASN A 470 17.05 -31.92 -25.82
N TYR A 471 15.79 -32.23 -26.13
CA TYR A 471 14.66 -31.29 -26.04
C TYR A 471 14.27 -30.94 -24.60
N HIS A 472 15.10 -31.24 -23.61
CA HIS A 472 14.77 -31.00 -22.21
C HIS A 472 16.04 -30.66 -21.42
N SER A 473 16.15 -29.42 -20.97
CA SER A 473 17.21 -28.94 -20.10
C SER A 473 16.77 -29.01 -18.64
N ILE A 474 17.59 -29.57 -17.76
CA ILE A 474 17.28 -29.74 -16.34
C ILE A 474 18.27 -28.91 -15.53
N TYR A 475 17.78 -28.14 -14.57
CA TYR A 475 18.56 -27.29 -13.68
C TYR A 475 18.29 -27.64 -12.21
N ASP A 476 19.26 -27.40 -11.33
CA ASP A 476 19.04 -27.44 -9.88
C ASP A 476 18.42 -26.12 -9.36
N SER A 477 18.18 -26.08 -8.06
CA SER A 477 17.68 -24.93 -7.30
C SER A 477 18.60 -23.69 -7.35
N TYR A 478 19.83 -23.81 -7.86
CA TYR A 478 20.76 -22.69 -8.04
C TYR A 478 20.88 -22.28 -9.51
N GLY A 479 20.05 -22.84 -10.40
CA GLY A 479 20.13 -22.58 -11.83
C GLY A 479 21.32 -23.24 -12.52
N LYS A 480 22.01 -24.17 -11.86
CA LYS A 480 23.11 -24.91 -12.47
C LYS A 480 22.56 -26.03 -13.35
N TYR A 481 23.03 -26.09 -14.58
CA TYR A 481 22.63 -27.12 -15.53
C TYR A 481 23.05 -28.51 -15.05
N LEU A 482 22.07 -29.40 -14.88
CA LEU A 482 22.22 -30.79 -14.45
C LEU A 482 22.24 -31.79 -15.63
N GLY A 483 22.08 -31.31 -16.87
CA GLY A 483 21.96 -32.15 -18.05
C GLY A 483 20.53 -32.26 -18.56
N SER A 484 20.30 -33.28 -19.38
CA SER A 484 19.02 -33.54 -20.07
C SER A 484 18.46 -34.95 -19.82
N LYS A 485 19.20 -35.75 -19.04
CA LYS A 485 18.93 -37.17 -18.84
C LYS A 485 17.60 -37.39 -18.12
N PHE A 486 16.85 -38.39 -18.58
CA PHE A 486 15.56 -38.77 -18.00
C PHE A 486 15.61 -39.20 -16.53
N GLU A 487 16.76 -39.68 -16.05
CA GLU A 487 16.98 -40.08 -14.66
C GLU A 487 16.94 -38.90 -13.68
N ASN A 488 17.11 -37.67 -14.18
CA ASN A 488 17.06 -36.46 -13.38
C ASN A 488 15.65 -35.85 -13.35
N ARG A 489 14.58 -36.62 -13.58
CA ARG A 489 13.18 -36.13 -13.57
C ARG A 489 12.34 -36.84 -12.52
N ILE A 490 11.52 -36.08 -11.79
CA ILE A 490 10.53 -36.65 -10.86
C ILE A 490 9.41 -37.33 -11.64
N ILE A 491 8.88 -36.64 -12.67
CA ILE A 491 7.78 -37.14 -13.51
C ILE A 491 8.31 -37.42 -14.92
N ARG A 492 8.10 -38.66 -15.39
CA ARG A 492 8.57 -39.09 -16.73
C ARG A 492 7.76 -38.48 -17.87
N ASN A 493 6.47 -38.23 -17.65
CA ASN A 493 5.56 -37.67 -18.64
C ASN A 493 4.63 -36.63 -17.99
N PRO A 494 5.07 -35.36 -17.84
CA PRO A 494 4.27 -34.32 -17.20
C PRO A 494 3.01 -33.93 -18.01
N GLU A 495 3.04 -34.13 -19.33
CA GLU A 495 1.92 -33.78 -20.22
C GLU A 495 1.54 -35.00 -21.09
N PRO A 496 0.88 -36.01 -20.53
CA PRO A 496 0.47 -37.20 -21.27
C PRO A 496 -0.49 -36.91 -22.43
N TRP A 497 -1.13 -35.74 -22.44
CA TRP A 497 -2.03 -35.28 -23.48
C TRP A 497 -1.31 -34.75 -24.74
N ILE A 498 0.02 -34.53 -24.70
CA ILE A 498 0.78 -34.06 -25.87
C ILE A 498 1.46 -35.24 -26.55
N LEU A 499 0.88 -35.66 -27.69
CA LEU A 499 1.31 -36.83 -28.46
C LEU A 499 2.66 -36.63 -29.16
N ASN A 500 3.00 -35.39 -29.54
CA ASN A 500 4.22 -35.09 -30.28
C ASN A 500 5.05 -34.02 -29.55
N LYS A 501 6.19 -34.44 -28.98
CA LYS A 501 6.98 -33.65 -28.04
C LYS A 501 8.16 -32.94 -28.72
N ASN A 502 7.89 -32.25 -29.82
CA ASN A 502 8.90 -31.57 -30.63
C ASN A 502 9.15 -30.12 -30.20
N TYR A 503 9.12 -29.84 -28.89
CA TYR A 503 9.39 -28.51 -28.33
C TYR A 503 10.47 -28.61 -27.27
N GLU A 504 11.29 -27.57 -27.17
CA GLU A 504 12.28 -27.44 -26.10
C GLU A 504 11.55 -27.28 -24.76
N ARG A 505 11.99 -28.01 -23.76
CA ARG A 505 11.48 -27.98 -22.39
C ARG A 505 12.59 -27.59 -21.44
N THR A 506 12.20 -26.92 -20.37
CA THR A 506 13.08 -26.71 -19.24
C THR A 506 12.43 -27.30 -17.99
N SER A 507 13.21 -27.96 -17.14
CA SER A 507 12.75 -28.26 -15.79
C SER A 507 13.77 -27.87 -14.73
N VAL A 508 13.24 -27.54 -13.57
CA VAL A 508 13.98 -26.88 -12.50
C VAL A 508 13.59 -27.53 -11.19
N TYR A 509 14.58 -27.96 -10.42
CA TYR A 509 14.31 -28.33 -9.04
C TYR A 509 14.14 -27.08 -8.19
N LEU A 510 13.04 -27.00 -7.44
CA LEU A 510 12.75 -25.83 -6.59
C LEU A 510 13.36 -25.98 -5.19
N ASP A 511 13.94 -27.14 -4.88
CA ASP A 511 14.53 -27.49 -3.60
C ASP A 511 15.80 -28.36 -3.73
N ASP A 512 16.69 -28.27 -2.75
CA ASP A 512 17.96 -29.01 -2.74
C ASP A 512 17.74 -30.53 -2.62
N ASN A 513 16.63 -30.94 -1.99
CA ASN A 513 16.22 -32.33 -1.85
C ASN A 513 15.67 -32.93 -3.16
N LYS A 514 15.51 -32.11 -4.21
CA LYS A 514 14.97 -32.51 -5.51
C LYS A 514 13.58 -33.16 -5.40
N SER A 515 12.77 -32.71 -4.44
CA SER A 515 11.43 -33.23 -4.19
C SER A 515 10.35 -32.50 -5.00
N ILE A 516 10.65 -31.29 -5.46
CA ILE A 516 9.74 -30.48 -6.27
C ILE A 516 10.44 -30.08 -7.57
N GLN A 517 9.80 -30.35 -8.70
CA GLN A 517 10.32 -30.01 -10.02
C GLN A 517 9.27 -29.25 -10.84
N LEU A 518 9.62 -28.02 -11.22
CA LEU A 518 8.85 -27.20 -12.16
C LEU A 518 9.20 -27.60 -13.60
N PHE A 519 8.20 -27.68 -14.46
CA PHE A 519 8.34 -27.90 -15.90
C PHE A 519 7.84 -26.66 -16.64
N ILE A 520 8.65 -26.15 -17.57
CA ILE A 520 8.42 -24.96 -18.40
C ILE A 520 8.48 -25.37 -19.87
#